data_AF-A0A352WM43-F1
#
_entry.id   AF-A0A352WM43-F1
#
_cell.length_a   1.000
_cell.length_b   1.000
_cell.length_c   1.000
_cell.angle_alpha   90.00
_cell.angle_beta   90.00
_cell.angle_gamma   90.00
#
_symmetry.space_group_name_H-M   'P 1'
#
loop_
_entity.id
_entity.type
_entity.pdbx_description
1 polymer ?
#
loop_
_entity_poly.entity_id
_entity_poly.type
_entity_poly.pdbx_seq_one_letter_code
_entity_poly.pdbx_strand_id
1 'polypeptide(L)'
;EAQRVNDALAELGELAKQPEANIIKLPNISASIPQLKAAIAELQAAGYGLPDYPEEPATDDERDAKRRYDGVKGSAVNPVLREGNSDRRAPKAVKAYAQKHPHSMGAWSSDSKSHVAHMDGGDFYGSEKSHTVAEATDVRIVFKGADGTTQEMKGAFPLQSGEIIDAAVMNVERLKAFARDEMADAKANNVLFSLHLKATMMKVSDPILFGVFVEAFFAPVFEGCKAELEAAGVDSRNGWGDVVKKMDSLPAETQAKLNAAIDAAFAAGPDLAMVDSDRGITNLHVPSDVIIDASMPAMIRNSGQMWDKAGQTRDTKAVIPDRSYAGVYQATIDFCKANGALDPKTMGSVSNIGLMAQKAEEYGSHDKTFEFPGEGTIVVETASGEALIEQLGKAGDIFRMCQVKDAPIQDWVKLGVKRSRVTGNPAVFWLDENRAHDAELIKKVKAYLPNHDTDGLTIEILAPVEATTYSLERIVKGQDTISVTGNVLRDYLTDLFPILEVGTSAKMLSIVPLMNGGGLFETGAGGSAPKHVQQLQGQNYLRWDSLGEFLALAVSLDHYADQTGNEEA
;
A
#
# COMPACT_ATOMS: atom_id res chain seq x y z
N GLU A 1 -38.21 7.73 0.39
CA GLU A 1 -38.28 6.39 1.00
C GLU A 1 -37.83 5.25 0.09
N ALA A 2 -38.45 5.04 -1.08
CA ALA A 2 -38.15 3.86 -1.93
C ALA A 2 -36.68 3.75 -2.44
N GLN A 3 -35.90 4.83 -2.43
CA GLN A 3 -34.49 4.85 -2.83
C GLN A 3 -33.52 4.49 -1.69
N ARG A 4 -33.99 4.37 -0.44
CA ARG A 4 -33.12 4.04 0.70
C ARG A 4 -32.69 2.57 0.64
N VAL A 5 -31.44 2.33 0.99
CA VAL A 5 -30.84 1.00 1.09
C VAL A 5 -30.28 0.80 2.51
N ASN A 6 -30.12 -0.45 2.93
CA ASN A 6 -29.48 -0.76 4.20
C ASN A 6 -27.99 -0.41 4.18
N ASP A 7 -27.43 -0.08 5.34
CA ASP A 7 -25.98 0.02 5.52
C ASP A 7 -25.38 -1.37 5.69
N ALA A 8 -25.26 -2.10 4.57
CA ALA A 8 -24.72 -3.45 4.55
C ALA A 8 -23.27 -3.53 5.04
N LEU A 9 -22.49 -2.45 4.95
CA LEU A 9 -21.11 -2.45 5.45
C LEU A 9 -21.09 -2.41 6.98
N ALA A 10 -21.96 -1.61 7.60
CA ALA A 10 -22.12 -1.62 9.05
C ALA A 10 -22.63 -2.98 9.55
N GLU A 11 -23.64 -3.57 8.87
CA GLU A 11 -24.15 -4.91 9.20
C GLU A 11 -23.04 -5.98 9.12
N LEU A 12 -22.24 -5.99 8.05
CA LEU A 12 -21.10 -6.91 7.91
C LEU A 12 -20.00 -6.67 8.94
N GLY A 13 -19.78 -5.42 9.36
CA GLY A 13 -18.83 -5.07 10.42
C GLY A 13 -19.24 -5.63 11.79
N GLU A 14 -20.54 -5.65 12.08
CA GLU A 14 -21.05 -6.29 13.29
C GLU A 14 -21.03 -7.82 13.17
N LEU A 15 -21.33 -8.37 11.99
CA LEU A 15 -21.22 -9.80 11.73
C LEU A 15 -19.78 -10.29 11.91
N ALA A 16 -18.77 -9.56 11.40
CA ALA A 16 -17.36 -9.91 11.54
C ALA A 16 -16.88 -9.99 13.01
N LYS A 17 -17.67 -9.48 13.96
CA LYS A 17 -17.45 -9.57 15.41
C LYS A 17 -18.23 -10.71 16.07
N GLN A 18 -19.04 -11.47 15.34
CA GLN A 18 -19.72 -12.68 15.82
C GLN A 18 -18.98 -14.00 15.47
N PRO A 19 -18.94 -14.99 16.36
CA PRO A 19 -18.22 -16.25 16.13
C PRO A 19 -18.78 -17.08 14.96
N GLU A 20 -20.07 -16.91 14.63
CA GLU A 20 -20.74 -17.58 13.50
C GLU A 20 -20.45 -16.93 12.13
N ALA A 21 -19.64 -15.88 12.08
CA ALA A 21 -19.33 -15.20 10.83
C ALA A 21 -18.67 -16.16 9.82
N ASN A 22 -19.26 -16.26 8.63
CA ASN A 22 -18.67 -16.95 7.48
C ASN A 22 -18.90 -16.07 6.24
N ILE A 23 -17.87 -15.30 5.86
CA ILE A 23 -17.97 -14.23 4.87
C ILE A 23 -17.05 -14.56 3.68
N ILE A 24 -17.62 -14.70 2.47
CA ILE A 24 -16.84 -14.74 1.23
C ILE A 24 -16.77 -13.32 0.67
N LYS A 25 -15.56 -12.76 0.57
CA LYS A 25 -15.33 -11.37 0.17
C LYS A 25 -14.69 -11.28 -1.21
N LEU A 26 -15.43 -10.75 -2.19
CA LEU A 26 -14.91 -10.43 -3.51
C LEU A 26 -14.17 -9.08 -3.52
N PRO A 27 -13.23 -8.84 -4.46
CA PRO A 27 -12.63 -7.52 -4.64
C PRO A 27 -13.67 -6.43 -4.85
N ASN A 28 -13.44 -5.26 -4.24
CA ASN A 28 -14.29 -4.07 -4.40
C ASN A 28 -13.44 -2.85 -4.77
N ILE A 29 -14.11 -1.79 -5.23
CA ILE A 29 -13.45 -0.52 -5.55
C ILE A 29 -13.07 0.20 -4.25
N SER A 30 -11.80 0.61 -4.15
CA SER A 30 -11.34 1.64 -3.21
C SER A 30 -11.33 2.97 -3.95
N ALA A 31 -12.42 3.72 -3.87
CA ALA A 31 -12.71 4.79 -4.84
C ALA A 31 -11.73 5.97 -4.74
N SER A 32 -11.13 6.36 -5.86
CA SER A 32 -10.48 7.66 -6.03
C SER A 32 -11.51 8.79 -6.14
N ILE A 33 -11.09 10.04 -6.01
CA ILE A 33 -11.98 11.20 -6.18
C ILE A 33 -12.67 11.19 -7.56
N PRO A 34 -11.96 10.94 -8.69
CA PRO A 34 -12.62 10.81 -10.00
C PRO A 34 -13.68 9.72 -10.06
N GLN A 35 -13.42 8.54 -9.45
CA GLN A 35 -14.37 7.44 -9.42
C GLN A 35 -15.59 7.77 -8.57
N LEU A 36 -15.39 8.43 -7.43
CA LEU A 36 -16.48 8.93 -6.59
C LEU A 36 -17.37 9.91 -7.35
N LYS A 37 -16.77 10.93 -8.00
CA LYS A 37 -17.51 11.90 -8.81
C LYS A 37 -18.30 11.24 -9.94
N ALA A 38 -17.71 10.26 -10.63
CA ALA A 38 -18.40 9.51 -11.69
C ALA A 38 -19.60 8.73 -11.14
N ALA A 39 -19.45 8.05 -9.99
CA ALA A 39 -20.53 7.32 -9.35
C ALA A 39 -21.67 8.24 -8.87
N ILE A 40 -21.33 9.41 -8.29
CA ILE A 40 -22.31 10.43 -7.91
C ILE A 40 -23.11 10.89 -9.13
N ALA A 41 -22.42 11.25 -10.23
CA ALA A 41 -23.06 11.70 -11.45
C ALA A 41 -23.97 10.62 -12.08
N GLU A 42 -23.54 9.36 -12.08
CA GLU A 42 -24.35 8.22 -12.56
C GLU A 42 -25.63 8.04 -11.71
N LEU A 43 -25.51 8.12 -10.38
CA LEU A 43 -26.66 8.02 -9.46
C LEU A 43 -27.60 9.22 -9.59
N GLN A 44 -27.07 10.44 -9.74
CA GLN A 44 -27.87 11.63 -10.01
C GLN A 44 -28.67 11.50 -11.32
N ALA A 45 -28.03 10.99 -12.38
CA ALA A 45 -28.70 10.72 -13.65
C ALA A 45 -29.80 9.64 -13.52
N ALA A 46 -29.64 8.70 -12.59
CA ALA A 46 -30.66 7.71 -12.23
C ALA A 46 -31.76 8.24 -11.28
N GLY A 47 -31.71 9.53 -10.89
CA GLY A 47 -32.74 10.20 -10.08
C GLY A 47 -32.48 10.21 -8.57
N TYR A 48 -31.27 9.85 -8.12
CA TYR A 48 -30.88 10.01 -6.71
C TYR A 48 -30.44 11.45 -6.44
N GLY A 49 -31.13 12.14 -5.52
CA GLY A 49 -30.81 13.52 -5.14
C GLY A 49 -29.58 13.64 -4.23
N LEU A 50 -28.44 13.08 -4.63
CA LEU A 50 -27.18 13.17 -3.88
C LEU A 50 -26.50 14.53 -4.11
N PRO A 51 -25.89 15.14 -3.08
CA PRO A 51 -25.08 16.34 -3.26
C PRO A 51 -23.79 16.01 -4.05
N ASP A 52 -23.26 17.01 -4.76
CA ASP A 52 -21.95 16.90 -5.39
C ASP A 52 -20.84 16.73 -4.35
N TYR A 53 -19.67 16.24 -4.78
CA TYR A 53 -18.48 16.22 -3.93
C TYR A 53 -17.75 17.56 -4.02
N PRO A 54 -17.71 18.38 -2.94
CA PRO A 54 -17.01 19.65 -2.95
C PRO A 54 -15.52 19.44 -2.65
N GLU A 55 -14.66 19.85 -3.59
CA GLU A 55 -13.20 19.79 -3.39
C GLU A 55 -12.74 20.84 -2.37
N GLU A 56 -13.26 22.07 -2.49
CA GLU A 56 -13.00 23.19 -1.59
C GLU A 56 -14.31 23.65 -0.92
N PRO A 57 -14.69 23.06 0.23
CA PRO A 57 -15.98 23.35 0.85
C PRO A 57 -16.01 24.74 1.49
N ALA A 58 -16.91 25.62 1.04
CA ALA A 58 -17.08 26.98 1.57
C ALA A 58 -18.20 27.05 2.62
N THR A 59 -19.21 26.19 2.53
CA THR A 59 -20.39 26.17 3.42
C THR A 59 -20.37 25.00 4.41
N ASP A 60 -21.19 25.08 5.46
CA ASP A 60 -21.32 23.98 6.44
C ASP A 60 -21.89 22.71 5.80
N ASP A 61 -22.83 22.86 4.85
CA ASP A 61 -23.41 21.74 4.11
C ASP A 61 -22.36 21.06 3.21
N GLU A 62 -21.51 21.84 2.55
CA GLU A 62 -20.40 21.29 1.76
C GLU A 62 -19.34 20.61 2.63
N ARG A 63 -19.01 21.19 3.80
CA ARG A 63 -18.09 20.57 4.76
C ARG A 63 -18.63 19.23 5.26
N ASP A 64 -19.92 19.17 5.57
CA ASP A 64 -20.59 17.94 5.97
C ASP A 64 -20.66 16.90 4.84
N ALA A 65 -21.05 17.31 3.62
CA ALA A 65 -21.07 16.44 2.45
C ALA A 65 -19.68 15.84 2.18
N LYS A 66 -18.63 16.68 2.18
CA LYS A 66 -17.24 16.25 2.01
C LYS A 66 -16.85 15.23 3.08
N ARG A 67 -17.12 15.53 4.35
CA ARG A 67 -16.82 14.62 5.48
C ARG A 67 -17.45 13.24 5.28
N ARG A 68 -18.73 13.18 4.88
CA ARG A 68 -19.42 11.90 4.64
C ARG A 68 -18.81 11.14 3.46
N TYR A 69 -18.56 11.81 2.34
CA TYR A 69 -17.91 11.19 1.18
C TYR A 69 -16.47 10.74 1.46
N ASP A 70 -15.73 11.48 2.29
CA ASP A 70 -14.39 11.11 2.74
C ASP A 70 -14.37 9.83 3.58
N GLY A 71 -15.50 9.47 4.19
CA GLY A 71 -15.74 8.19 4.86
C GLY A 71 -16.07 7.03 3.93
N VAL A 72 -16.48 7.30 2.68
CA VAL A 72 -16.84 6.28 1.67
C VAL A 72 -15.71 6.03 0.68
N LYS A 73 -14.93 7.07 0.32
CA LYS A 73 -13.82 6.94 -0.65
C LYS A 73 -12.60 6.23 -0.07
N GLY A 74 -11.73 5.72 -0.94
CA GLY A 74 -10.56 4.93 -0.56
C GLY A 74 -10.94 3.54 -0.04
N SER A 75 -10.05 2.92 0.74
CA SER A 75 -10.26 1.57 1.28
C SER A 75 -11.21 1.59 2.50
N ALA A 76 -12.51 1.81 2.28
CA ALA A 76 -13.50 1.87 3.36
C ALA A 76 -13.97 0.49 3.86
N VAL A 77 -13.98 -0.53 2.99
CA VAL A 77 -14.54 -1.87 3.30
C VAL A 77 -13.56 -2.74 4.11
N ASN A 78 -12.35 -2.93 3.61
CA ASN A 78 -11.37 -3.85 4.23
C ASN A 78 -11.10 -3.55 5.71
N PRO A 79 -10.96 -2.29 6.16
CA PRO A 79 -10.72 -1.97 7.57
C PRO A 79 -11.89 -2.28 8.51
N VAL A 80 -13.09 -2.55 7.97
CA VAL A 80 -14.28 -2.93 8.75
C VAL A 80 -14.39 -4.46 8.85
N LEU A 81 -14.04 -5.18 7.79
CA LEU A 81 -14.19 -6.64 7.75
C LEU A 81 -12.99 -7.41 8.33
N ARG A 82 -11.78 -6.82 8.29
CA ARG A 82 -10.53 -7.46 8.72
C ARG A 82 -10.36 -7.38 10.25
N GLU A 83 -11.25 -8.04 10.98
CA GLU A 83 -11.18 -8.26 12.44
C GLU A 83 -10.34 -9.51 12.80
N GLY A 84 -9.33 -9.81 11.97
CA GLY A 84 -8.45 -10.97 12.07
C GLY A 84 -7.19 -10.77 11.26
N ASN A 85 -6.16 -11.57 11.55
CA ASN A 85 -4.89 -11.53 10.81
C ASN A 85 -4.96 -12.35 9.52
N SER A 86 -3.99 -12.17 8.62
CA SER A 86 -4.01 -12.76 7.28
C SER A 86 -3.22 -14.07 7.22
N ASP A 87 -3.81 -15.14 6.67
CA ASP A 87 -3.11 -16.32 6.13
C ASP A 87 -3.26 -16.32 4.60
N ARG A 88 -2.21 -15.90 3.89
CA ARG A 88 -2.19 -15.80 2.42
C ARG A 88 -1.16 -16.74 1.81
N ARG A 89 -1.60 -17.59 0.88
CA ARG A 89 -0.75 -18.64 0.29
C ARG A 89 -1.32 -19.22 -1.00
N ALA A 90 -0.43 -19.70 -1.87
CA ALA A 90 -0.85 -20.41 -3.08
C ALA A 90 -1.36 -21.80 -2.71
N PRO A 91 -2.54 -22.24 -3.20
CA PRO A 91 -2.94 -23.64 -3.06
C PRO A 91 -1.96 -24.58 -3.76
N LYS A 92 -1.75 -25.78 -3.22
CA LYS A 92 -0.91 -26.82 -3.85
C LYS A 92 -1.34 -27.12 -5.29
N ALA A 93 -2.64 -27.12 -5.57
CA ALA A 93 -3.17 -27.34 -6.92
C ALA A 93 -2.76 -26.24 -7.90
N VAL A 94 -2.82 -24.97 -7.47
CA VAL A 94 -2.37 -23.82 -8.28
C VAL A 94 -0.86 -23.88 -8.51
N LYS A 95 -0.08 -24.19 -7.47
CA LYS A 95 1.37 -24.36 -7.60
C LYS A 95 1.73 -25.48 -8.57
N ALA A 96 1.09 -26.64 -8.45
CA ALA A 96 1.30 -27.77 -9.36
C ALA A 96 0.91 -27.44 -10.81
N TYR A 97 -0.13 -26.62 -11.00
CA TYR A 97 -0.49 -26.11 -12.33
C TYR A 97 0.60 -25.20 -12.89
N ALA A 98 1.10 -24.23 -12.12
CA ALA A 98 2.17 -23.34 -12.54
C ALA A 98 3.47 -24.08 -12.87
N GLN A 99 3.80 -25.15 -12.14
CA GLN A 99 4.95 -26.00 -12.44
C GLN A 99 4.82 -26.74 -13.78
N LYS A 100 3.60 -27.22 -14.11
CA LYS A 100 3.31 -27.92 -15.37
C LYS A 100 3.12 -26.96 -16.55
N HIS A 101 2.64 -25.75 -16.28
CA HIS A 101 2.32 -24.71 -17.25
C HIS A 101 3.00 -23.39 -16.83
N PRO A 102 4.33 -23.34 -16.89
CA PRO A 102 5.09 -22.17 -16.44
C PRO A 102 4.70 -20.94 -17.27
N HIS A 103 4.43 -19.85 -16.56
CA HIS A 103 4.19 -18.56 -17.18
C HIS A 103 5.50 -17.92 -17.64
N SER A 104 5.42 -16.85 -18.43
CA SER A 104 6.61 -16.13 -18.88
C SER A 104 7.34 -15.45 -17.72
N MET A 105 8.65 -15.66 -17.64
CA MET A 105 9.59 -14.96 -16.77
C MET A 105 10.67 -14.33 -17.65
N GLY A 106 10.84 -13.02 -17.56
CA GLY A 106 11.85 -12.29 -18.31
C GLY A 106 13.25 -12.65 -17.82
N ALA A 107 14.19 -12.85 -18.76
CA ALA A 107 15.56 -13.19 -18.42
C ALA A 107 16.28 -12.02 -17.74
N TRP A 108 16.97 -12.30 -16.64
CA TRP A 108 17.78 -11.30 -15.94
C TRP A 108 19.24 -11.33 -16.42
N SER A 109 19.79 -10.14 -16.64
CA SER A 109 21.21 -9.92 -16.93
C SER A 109 21.92 -9.41 -15.68
N SER A 110 23.13 -9.92 -15.42
CA SER A 110 24.01 -9.38 -14.38
C SER A 110 24.42 -7.92 -14.66
N ASP A 111 24.38 -7.51 -15.93
CA ASP A 111 24.70 -6.14 -16.37
C ASP A 111 23.49 -5.19 -16.32
N SER A 112 22.32 -5.67 -15.86
CA SER A 112 21.13 -4.83 -15.74
C SER A 112 21.42 -3.62 -14.84
N LYS A 113 21.04 -2.44 -15.33
CA LYS A 113 21.14 -1.18 -14.58
C LYS A 113 19.94 -0.94 -13.69
N SER A 114 18.92 -1.79 -13.72
CA SER A 114 17.72 -1.60 -12.92
C SER A 114 18.01 -1.70 -11.43
N HIS A 115 17.48 -0.78 -10.65
CA HIS A 115 17.67 -0.74 -9.20
C HIS A 115 16.55 0.07 -8.56
N VAL A 116 16.36 -0.14 -7.27
CA VAL A 116 15.54 0.73 -6.42
C VAL A 116 16.37 1.93 -5.98
N ALA A 117 15.77 3.11 -5.98
CA ALA A 117 16.31 4.29 -5.34
C ALA A 117 15.38 4.72 -4.20
N HIS A 118 15.95 4.97 -3.03
CA HIS A 118 15.24 5.43 -1.84
C HIS A 118 16.08 6.50 -1.13
N MET A 119 15.48 7.28 -0.23
CA MET A 119 16.19 8.30 0.54
C MET A 119 17.25 7.66 1.47
N ASP A 120 18.23 8.44 1.89
CA ASP A 120 19.28 8.05 2.84
C ASP A 120 19.06 8.65 4.26
N GLY A 121 18.12 9.57 4.39
CA GLY A 121 17.80 10.25 5.64
C GLY A 121 16.66 11.26 5.50
N GLY A 122 15.90 11.47 6.57
CA GLY A 122 14.76 12.40 6.57
C GLY A 122 13.47 11.82 5.96
N ASP A 123 13.39 10.51 5.80
CA ASP A 123 12.17 9.76 5.51
C ASP A 123 11.49 9.27 6.80
N PHE A 124 10.39 8.52 6.68
CA PHE A 124 9.69 8.00 7.85
C PHE A 124 10.56 7.01 8.62
N TYR A 125 11.26 6.11 7.91
CA TYR A 125 12.20 5.18 8.52
C TYR A 125 13.21 5.88 9.45
N GLY A 126 13.86 6.94 8.95
CA GLY A 126 14.96 7.59 9.67
C GLY A 126 14.55 8.48 10.84
N SER A 127 13.26 8.75 11.00
CA SER A 127 12.71 9.62 12.05
C SER A 127 11.83 8.88 13.05
N GLU A 128 11.52 7.61 12.80
CA GLU A 128 10.55 6.84 13.57
C GLU A 128 10.90 6.78 15.07
N LYS A 129 9.89 7.03 15.90
CA LYS A 129 9.91 6.80 17.35
C LYS A 129 8.72 5.93 17.70
N SER A 130 8.88 5.02 18.65
CA SER A 130 7.81 4.11 19.09
C SER A 130 7.75 4.03 20.61
N HIS A 131 6.56 3.71 21.12
CA HIS A 131 6.25 3.57 22.54
C HIS A 131 5.20 2.48 22.75
N THR A 132 5.50 1.51 23.62
CA THR A 132 4.49 0.56 24.12
C THR A 132 3.78 1.17 25.33
N VAL A 133 2.47 1.38 25.21
CA VAL A 133 1.60 1.95 26.24
C VAL A 133 1.48 0.96 27.40
N ALA A 134 1.87 1.36 28.61
CA ALA A 134 1.80 0.48 29.79
C ALA A 134 0.36 0.25 30.26
N GLU A 135 -0.42 1.33 30.40
CA GLU A 135 -1.78 1.33 30.92
C GLU A 135 -2.72 2.05 29.96
N ALA A 136 -3.97 1.61 29.88
CA ALA A 136 -4.96 2.25 29.01
C ALA A 136 -5.11 3.74 29.36
N THR A 137 -5.11 4.60 28.34
CA THR A 137 -5.10 6.06 28.51
C THR A 137 -5.72 6.74 27.29
N ASP A 138 -6.13 7.99 27.44
CA ASP A 138 -6.55 8.84 26.32
C ASP A 138 -5.40 9.77 25.93
N VAL A 139 -5.16 9.88 24.63
CA VAL A 139 -4.17 10.80 24.06
C VAL A 139 -4.80 11.74 23.05
N ARG A 140 -4.13 12.85 22.80
CA ARG A 140 -4.43 13.78 21.71
C ARG A 140 -3.16 14.11 20.94
N ILE A 141 -3.31 14.65 19.73
CA ILE A 141 -2.18 15.09 18.89
C ILE A 141 -2.24 16.60 18.76
N VAL A 142 -1.17 17.27 19.17
CA VAL A 142 -1.09 18.73 19.23
C VAL A 142 0.18 19.22 18.53
N PHE A 143 0.06 20.22 17.69
CA PHE A 143 1.19 20.98 17.15
C PHE A 143 1.53 22.14 18.09
N LYS A 144 2.81 22.26 18.45
CA LYS A 144 3.39 23.34 19.25
C LYS A 144 4.38 24.09 18.36
N GLY A 145 3.98 25.26 17.87
CA GLY A 145 4.78 26.09 16.97
C GLY A 145 5.95 26.77 17.68
N ALA A 146 7.04 26.97 16.95
CA ALA A 146 8.20 27.72 17.44
C ALA A 146 7.86 29.21 17.74
N ASP A 147 6.76 29.71 17.19
CA ASP A 147 6.18 31.03 17.45
C ASP A 147 5.27 31.07 18.69
N GLY A 148 5.13 29.96 19.42
CA GLY A 148 4.26 29.83 20.58
C GLY A 148 2.81 29.48 20.25
N THR A 149 2.46 29.29 18.97
CA THR A 149 1.13 28.80 18.59
C THR A 149 0.91 27.37 19.06
N THR A 150 -0.33 27.02 19.39
CA THR A 150 -0.73 25.65 19.72
C THR A 150 -1.98 25.33 18.93
N GLN A 151 -1.94 24.23 18.18
CA GLN A 151 -3.05 23.77 17.34
C GLN A 151 -3.35 22.31 17.65
N GLU A 152 -4.61 22.00 17.93
CA GLU A 152 -5.06 20.61 18.01
C GLU A 152 -5.10 20.02 16.59
N MET A 153 -4.31 18.96 16.36
CA MET A 153 -4.28 18.23 15.10
C MET A 153 -5.32 17.11 15.12
N LYS A 154 -5.51 16.49 16.30
CA LYS A 154 -6.53 15.49 16.57
C LYS A 154 -6.95 15.54 18.04
N GLY A 155 -8.26 15.63 18.28
CA GLY A 155 -8.85 15.53 19.62
C GLY A 155 -8.62 14.16 20.27
N ALA A 156 -9.07 14.02 21.52
CA ALA A 156 -8.79 12.85 22.35
C ALA A 156 -9.28 11.52 21.72
N PHE A 157 -8.46 10.48 21.81
CA PHE A 157 -8.80 9.10 21.44
C PHE A 157 -8.10 8.09 22.36
N PRO A 158 -8.71 6.91 22.56
CA PRO A 158 -8.20 5.94 23.51
C PRO A 158 -7.04 5.12 22.94
N LEU A 159 -6.10 4.79 23.81
CA LEU A 159 -5.07 3.77 23.66
C LEU A 159 -5.30 2.66 24.69
N GLN A 160 -5.04 1.42 24.28
CA GLN A 160 -5.16 0.24 25.13
C GLN A 160 -3.84 -0.05 25.87
N SER A 161 -3.93 -0.73 27.01
CA SER A 161 -2.73 -1.29 27.64
C SER A 161 -2.06 -2.28 26.69
N GLY A 162 -0.74 -2.19 26.59
CA GLY A 162 0.08 -2.99 25.69
C GLY A 162 0.05 -2.58 24.23
N GLU A 163 -0.75 -1.59 23.82
CA GLU A 163 -0.77 -1.05 22.46
C GLU A 163 0.58 -0.39 22.14
N ILE A 164 1.09 -0.64 20.93
CA ILE A 164 2.27 0.05 20.41
C ILE A 164 1.77 1.23 19.58
N ILE A 165 2.35 2.40 19.84
CA ILE A 165 2.19 3.59 19.02
C ILE A 165 3.54 4.00 18.47
N ASP A 166 3.56 4.46 17.23
CA ASP A 166 4.74 4.98 16.56
C ASP A 166 4.39 6.27 15.85
N ALA A 167 5.38 7.17 15.72
CA ALA A 167 5.26 8.34 14.88
C ALA A 167 6.55 8.64 14.14
N ALA A 168 6.42 9.18 12.93
CA ALA A 168 7.53 9.50 12.05
C ALA A 168 7.22 10.75 11.20
N VAL A 169 8.27 11.33 10.62
CA VAL A 169 8.20 12.53 9.78
C VAL A 169 8.95 12.34 8.46
N MET A 170 8.28 12.60 7.34
CA MET A 170 8.92 12.77 6.04
C MET A 170 9.29 14.25 5.86
N ASN A 171 10.60 14.53 5.74
CA ASN A 171 11.10 15.86 5.46
C ASN A 171 10.95 16.17 3.96
N VAL A 172 10.04 17.09 3.64
CA VAL A 172 9.66 17.36 2.25
C VAL A 172 10.76 18.08 1.46
N GLU A 173 11.57 18.92 2.11
CA GLU A 173 12.68 19.57 1.42
C GLU A 173 13.78 18.57 1.02
N ARG A 174 14.08 17.58 1.87
CA ARG A 174 14.98 16.48 1.51
C ARG A 174 14.36 15.58 0.44
N LEU A 175 13.06 15.31 0.50
CA LEU A 175 12.35 14.56 -0.54
C LEU A 175 12.44 15.27 -1.91
N LYS A 176 12.28 16.60 -1.94
CA LYS A 176 12.45 17.41 -3.17
C LYS A 176 13.87 17.34 -3.71
N ALA A 177 14.88 17.38 -2.83
CA ALA A 177 16.28 17.23 -3.23
C ALA A 177 16.53 15.84 -3.82
N PHE A 178 16.11 14.79 -3.11
CA PHE A 178 16.16 13.41 -3.58
C PHE A 178 15.48 13.25 -4.94
N ALA A 179 14.27 13.78 -5.14
CA ALA A 179 13.57 13.69 -6.42
C ALA A 179 14.38 14.29 -7.59
N ARG A 180 14.98 15.47 -7.40
CA ARG A 180 15.82 16.12 -8.42
C ARG A 180 17.09 15.31 -8.71
N ASP A 181 17.77 14.86 -7.65
CA ASP A 181 19.04 14.14 -7.77
C ASP A 181 18.84 12.79 -8.46
N GLU A 182 17.78 12.05 -8.11
CA GLU A 182 17.48 10.76 -8.72
C GLU A 182 17.04 10.88 -10.19
N MET A 183 16.32 11.95 -10.57
CA MET A 183 15.99 12.24 -11.96
C MET A 183 17.22 12.59 -12.79
N ALA A 184 18.12 13.41 -12.24
CA ALA A 184 19.38 13.75 -12.89
C ALA A 184 20.27 12.52 -13.09
N ASP A 185 20.36 11.66 -12.08
CA ASP A 185 21.11 10.40 -12.18
C ASP A 185 20.47 9.41 -13.16
N ALA A 186 19.14 9.25 -13.17
CA ALA A 186 18.46 8.40 -14.14
C ALA A 186 18.76 8.84 -15.59
N LYS A 187 18.77 10.15 -15.83
CA LYS A 187 19.13 10.72 -17.13
C LYS A 187 20.60 10.45 -17.48
N ALA A 188 21.51 10.70 -16.54
CA ALA A 188 22.94 10.46 -16.74
C ALA A 188 23.26 8.99 -17.04
N ASN A 189 22.55 8.05 -16.40
CA ASN A 189 22.74 6.61 -16.58
C ASN A 189 21.91 6.01 -17.74
N ASN A 190 21.07 6.81 -18.39
CA ASN A 190 20.17 6.44 -19.48
C ASN A 190 19.21 5.27 -19.12
N VAL A 191 18.69 5.30 -17.90
CA VAL A 191 17.63 4.38 -17.44
C VAL A 191 16.30 5.12 -17.37
N LEU A 192 15.19 4.39 -17.48
CA LEU A 192 13.87 4.98 -17.23
C LEU A 192 13.79 5.44 -15.78
N PHE A 193 13.06 6.53 -15.54
CA PHE A 193 12.64 6.92 -14.20
C PHE A 193 11.22 6.41 -13.94
N SER A 194 11.03 5.70 -12.84
CA SER A 194 9.71 5.22 -12.40
C SER A 194 9.52 5.46 -10.91
N LEU A 195 8.34 5.93 -10.52
CA LEU A 195 7.91 6.18 -9.16
C LEU A 195 6.86 5.14 -8.75
N HIS A 196 7.09 4.50 -7.60
CA HIS A 196 6.26 3.41 -7.10
C HIS A 196 5.76 3.77 -5.69
N LEU A 197 4.48 4.14 -5.60
CA LEU A 197 3.80 4.56 -4.36
C LEU A 197 2.49 3.78 -4.19
N LYS A 198 1.74 4.08 -3.12
CA LYS A 198 0.44 3.45 -2.83
C LYS A 198 -0.66 4.50 -2.57
N ALA A 199 -0.75 5.49 -3.46
CA ALA A 199 -1.58 6.69 -3.31
C ALA A 199 -3.07 6.44 -3.02
N THR A 200 -3.65 5.32 -3.47
CA THR A 200 -5.06 4.98 -3.20
C THR A 200 -5.30 4.53 -1.76
N MET A 201 -4.36 3.80 -1.18
CA MET A 201 -4.44 3.31 0.20
C MET A 201 -3.92 4.38 1.16
N MET A 202 -2.72 4.90 0.91
CA MET A 202 -2.09 5.96 1.69
C MET A 202 -2.62 7.34 1.30
N LYS A 203 -3.93 7.53 1.46
CA LYS A 203 -4.72 8.65 0.90
C LYS A 203 -4.32 10.06 1.33
N VAL A 204 -3.39 10.21 2.27
CA VAL A 204 -2.87 11.51 2.75
C VAL A 204 -1.41 11.67 2.35
N SER A 205 -0.52 10.79 2.81
CA SER A 205 0.93 10.92 2.58
C SER A 205 1.31 10.80 1.10
N ASP A 206 0.87 9.75 0.43
CA ASP A 206 1.40 9.37 -0.87
C ASP A 206 1.01 10.32 -2.00
N PRO A 207 -0.19 10.93 -2.03
CA PRO A 207 -0.48 12.03 -2.95
C PRO A 207 0.46 13.23 -2.80
N ILE A 208 0.87 13.56 -1.57
CA ILE A 208 1.83 14.65 -1.32
C ILE A 208 3.21 14.26 -1.86
N LEU A 209 3.67 13.03 -1.56
CA LEU A 209 4.92 12.49 -2.13
C LEU A 209 4.88 12.53 -3.65
N PHE A 210 3.78 12.05 -4.27
CA PHE A 210 3.61 12.04 -5.72
C PHE A 210 3.70 13.45 -6.32
N GLY A 211 3.03 14.43 -5.69
CA GLY A 211 3.09 15.84 -6.10
C GLY A 211 4.51 16.40 -6.13
N VAL A 212 5.36 16.04 -5.16
CA VAL A 212 6.78 16.43 -5.13
C VAL A 212 7.53 15.93 -6.37
N PHE A 213 7.28 14.69 -6.82
CA PHE A 213 7.92 14.16 -8.03
C PHE A 213 7.35 14.78 -9.31
N VAL A 214 6.06 15.09 -9.36
CA VAL A 214 5.44 15.80 -10.49
C VAL A 214 6.05 17.19 -10.62
N GLU A 215 6.12 17.94 -9.52
CA GLU A 215 6.72 19.28 -9.49
C GLU A 215 8.20 19.27 -9.83
N ALA A 216 8.96 18.27 -9.34
CA ALA A 216 10.38 18.13 -9.64
C ALA A 216 10.63 17.86 -11.14
N PHE A 217 9.86 16.97 -11.76
CA PHE A 217 10.03 16.66 -13.19
C PHE A 217 9.62 17.84 -14.07
N PHE A 218 8.49 18.46 -13.75
CA PHE A 218 7.94 19.59 -14.50
C PHE A 218 8.30 20.95 -13.88
N ALA A 219 9.45 21.06 -13.24
CA ALA A 219 9.89 22.30 -12.59
C ALA A 219 9.79 23.55 -13.50
N PRO A 220 10.17 23.51 -14.80
CA PRO A 220 9.98 24.65 -15.70
C PRO A 220 8.51 25.11 -15.83
N VAL A 221 7.56 24.20 -15.71
CA VAL A 221 6.11 24.48 -15.78
C VAL A 221 5.65 25.15 -14.48
N PHE A 222 5.95 24.54 -13.33
CA PHE A 222 5.49 25.03 -12.03
C PHE A 222 6.18 26.32 -11.59
N GLU A 223 7.46 26.51 -11.92
CA GLU A 223 8.19 27.75 -11.64
C GLU A 223 7.79 28.87 -12.60
N GLY A 224 7.57 28.54 -13.89
CA GLY A 224 7.28 29.53 -14.93
C GLY A 224 5.84 30.01 -14.98
N CYS A 225 4.87 29.18 -14.56
CA CYS A 225 3.42 29.44 -14.71
C CYS A 225 2.65 29.30 -13.39
N LYS A 226 3.32 29.49 -12.24
CA LYS A 226 2.74 29.24 -10.92
C LYS A 226 1.38 29.91 -10.71
N ALA A 227 1.30 31.23 -10.94
CA ALA A 227 0.09 32.00 -10.68
C ALA A 227 -1.07 31.56 -11.60
N GLU A 228 -0.78 31.23 -12.85
CA GLU A 228 -1.77 30.74 -13.80
C GLU A 228 -2.30 29.35 -13.42
N LEU A 229 -1.43 28.47 -12.95
CA LEU A 229 -1.79 27.12 -12.48
C LEU A 229 -2.60 27.17 -11.18
N GLU A 230 -2.20 28.02 -10.23
CA GLU A 230 -2.95 28.26 -8.98
C GLU A 230 -4.35 28.82 -9.26
N ALA A 231 -4.46 29.79 -10.17
CA ALA A 231 -5.74 30.36 -10.57
C ALA A 231 -6.66 29.35 -11.28
N ALA A 232 -6.08 28.36 -11.97
CA ALA A 232 -6.82 27.24 -12.56
C ALA A 232 -7.14 26.11 -11.56
N GLY A 233 -6.71 26.24 -10.30
CA GLY A 233 -6.90 25.25 -9.25
C GLY A 233 -6.14 23.95 -9.50
N VAL A 234 -5.01 23.98 -10.23
CA VAL A 234 -4.18 22.80 -10.48
C VAL A 234 -3.61 22.26 -9.17
N ASP A 235 -3.68 20.93 -8.99
CA ASP A 235 -3.12 20.25 -7.83
C ASP A 235 -2.20 19.11 -8.28
N SER A 236 -0.90 19.27 -8.06
CA SER A 236 0.15 18.30 -8.41
C SER A 236 -0.05 16.95 -7.70
N ARG A 237 -0.76 16.93 -6.56
CA ARG A 237 -1.10 15.71 -5.81
C ARG A 237 -2.05 14.80 -6.58
N ASN A 238 -2.79 15.35 -7.56
CA ASN A 238 -3.64 14.59 -8.48
C ASN A 238 -2.90 14.12 -9.75
N GLY A 239 -1.61 14.48 -9.87
CA GLY A 239 -0.72 14.08 -10.96
C GLY A 239 -0.73 15.00 -12.17
N TRP A 240 0.18 14.74 -13.11
CA TRP A 240 0.35 15.52 -14.33
C TRP A 240 -0.92 15.58 -15.18
N GLY A 241 -1.77 14.54 -15.13
CA GLY A 241 -3.05 14.51 -15.82
C GLY A 241 -4.02 15.61 -15.36
N ASP A 242 -3.89 16.13 -14.14
CA ASP A 242 -4.68 17.27 -13.66
C ASP A 242 -4.28 18.57 -14.39
N VAL A 243 -2.98 18.80 -14.56
CA VAL A 243 -2.44 19.92 -15.35
C VAL A 243 -2.96 19.87 -16.77
N VAL A 244 -2.84 18.71 -17.43
CA VAL A 244 -3.28 18.51 -18.82
C VAL A 244 -4.78 18.80 -18.98
N LYS A 245 -5.64 18.33 -18.07
CA LYS A 245 -7.09 18.56 -18.14
C LYS A 245 -7.48 20.03 -17.97
N LYS A 246 -6.78 20.75 -17.08
CA LYS A 246 -7.08 22.15 -16.77
C LYS A 246 -6.46 23.11 -17.80
N MET A 247 -5.44 22.67 -18.53
CA MET A 247 -4.76 23.45 -19.55
C MET A 247 -5.69 23.94 -20.67
N ASP A 248 -6.66 23.12 -21.11
CA ASP A 248 -7.60 23.48 -22.18
C ASP A 248 -8.49 24.69 -21.83
N SER A 249 -8.66 24.95 -20.53
CA SER A 249 -9.46 26.07 -20.03
C SER A 249 -8.68 27.39 -19.94
N LEU A 250 -7.36 27.36 -20.13
CA LEU A 250 -6.48 28.53 -20.00
C LEU A 250 -6.42 29.36 -21.28
N PRO A 251 -6.07 30.67 -21.20
CA PRO A 251 -5.85 31.50 -22.39
C PRO A 251 -4.79 30.93 -23.33
N ALA A 252 -4.95 31.14 -24.64
CA ALA A 252 -4.05 30.58 -25.66
C ALA A 252 -2.57 30.98 -25.46
N GLU A 253 -2.29 32.19 -24.96
CA GLU A 253 -0.94 32.64 -24.65
C GLU A 253 -0.32 31.82 -23.49
N THR A 254 -1.12 31.55 -22.45
CA THR A 254 -0.72 30.69 -21.33
C THR A 254 -0.51 29.25 -21.79
N GLN A 255 -1.37 28.73 -22.66
CA GLN A 255 -1.19 27.39 -23.25
C GLN A 255 0.12 27.29 -24.05
N ALA A 256 0.45 28.29 -24.85
CA ALA A 256 1.70 28.31 -25.61
C ALA A 256 2.94 28.32 -24.70
N LYS A 257 2.90 29.13 -23.63
CA LYS A 257 3.93 29.17 -22.59
C LYS A 257 4.07 27.83 -21.87
N LEU A 258 2.96 27.20 -21.51
CA LEU A 258 2.93 25.87 -20.89
C LEU A 258 3.54 24.80 -21.80
N ASN A 259 3.12 24.74 -23.08
CA ASN A 259 3.67 23.78 -24.04
C ASN A 259 5.19 23.91 -24.19
N ALA A 260 5.72 25.13 -24.28
CA ALA A 260 7.17 25.34 -24.32
C ALA A 260 7.89 24.88 -23.04
N ALA A 261 7.28 25.12 -21.87
CA ALA A 261 7.83 24.66 -20.59
C ALA A 261 7.75 23.13 -20.43
N ILE A 262 6.72 22.49 -20.97
CA ILE A 262 6.56 21.03 -21.02
C ILE A 262 7.66 20.40 -21.88
N ASP A 263 7.88 20.93 -23.08
CA ASP A 263 8.95 20.47 -23.97
C ASP A 263 10.32 20.62 -23.30
N ALA A 264 10.54 21.75 -22.61
CA ALA A 264 11.76 21.97 -21.85
C ALA A 264 11.93 20.95 -20.70
N ALA A 265 10.85 20.62 -19.97
CA ALA A 265 10.87 19.61 -18.92
C ALA A 265 11.24 18.23 -19.45
N PHE A 266 10.61 17.77 -20.53
CA PHE A 266 10.95 16.48 -21.15
C PHE A 266 12.36 16.46 -21.76
N ALA A 267 12.83 17.57 -22.32
CA ALA A 267 14.20 17.68 -22.81
C ALA A 267 15.24 17.68 -21.68
N ALA A 268 14.91 18.27 -20.52
CA ALA A 268 15.78 18.38 -19.36
C ALA A 268 15.76 17.14 -18.45
N GLY A 269 14.64 16.43 -18.35
CA GLY A 269 14.45 15.25 -17.51
C GLY A 269 14.90 13.93 -18.15
N PRO A 270 14.87 12.82 -17.39
CA PRO A 270 15.01 11.46 -17.91
C PRO A 270 13.79 11.03 -18.72
N ASP A 271 13.91 9.95 -19.51
CA ASP A 271 12.73 9.26 -20.03
C ASP A 271 11.94 8.65 -18.85
N LEU A 272 10.61 8.83 -18.87
CA LEU A 272 9.71 8.26 -17.86
C LEU A 272 9.21 6.89 -18.27
N ALA A 273 8.96 6.02 -17.29
CA ALA A 273 8.17 4.82 -17.52
C ALA A 273 6.74 5.17 -17.94
N MET A 274 6.16 4.37 -18.83
CA MET A 274 4.84 4.57 -19.41
C MET A 274 3.81 3.60 -18.82
N VAL A 275 2.62 4.11 -18.55
CA VAL A 275 1.41 3.33 -18.25
C VAL A 275 0.74 2.89 -19.55
N ASP A 276 0.72 3.80 -20.55
CA ASP A 276 0.18 3.58 -21.88
C ASP A 276 0.95 4.46 -22.88
N SER A 277 1.90 3.86 -23.60
CA SER A 277 2.80 4.60 -24.51
C SER A 277 2.06 5.15 -25.72
N ASP A 278 1.06 4.44 -26.25
CA ASP A 278 0.29 4.85 -27.43
C ASP A 278 -0.52 6.13 -27.15
N ARG A 279 -0.94 6.31 -25.89
CA ARG A 279 -1.69 7.48 -25.43
C ARG A 279 -0.83 8.53 -24.72
N GLY A 280 0.49 8.32 -24.64
CA GLY A 280 1.40 9.24 -23.94
C GLY A 280 1.20 9.29 -22.42
N ILE A 281 0.54 8.30 -21.81
CA ILE A 281 0.28 8.27 -20.37
C ILE A 281 1.54 7.76 -19.65
N THR A 282 2.25 8.68 -19.00
CA THR A 282 3.45 8.42 -18.19
C THR A 282 3.08 7.96 -16.78
N ASN A 283 4.06 7.40 -16.06
CA ASN A 283 3.98 7.06 -14.65
C ASN A 283 3.63 8.25 -13.73
N LEU A 284 3.89 9.49 -14.15
CA LEU A 284 3.53 10.70 -13.40
C LEU A 284 2.13 11.26 -13.73
N HIS A 285 1.36 10.61 -14.61
CA HIS A 285 0.04 11.12 -15.01
C HIS A 285 -1.01 11.04 -13.91
N VAL A 286 -1.16 9.88 -13.26
CA VAL A 286 -2.19 9.65 -12.24
C VAL A 286 -1.58 8.86 -11.08
N PRO A 287 -1.69 9.33 -9.82
CA PRO A 287 -1.08 8.69 -8.66
C PRO A 287 -1.48 7.23 -8.43
N SER A 288 -2.66 6.83 -8.91
CA SER A 288 -3.23 5.50 -8.73
C SER A 288 -2.89 4.51 -9.86
N ASP A 289 -2.21 4.92 -10.92
CA ASP A 289 -1.96 4.05 -12.07
C ASP A 289 -0.81 3.05 -11.83
N VAL A 290 0.23 3.47 -11.10
CA VAL A 290 1.39 2.64 -10.77
C VAL A 290 1.45 2.44 -9.25
N ILE A 291 0.91 1.30 -8.80
CA ILE A 291 0.80 0.94 -7.39
C ILE A 291 1.94 -0.01 -7.04
N ILE A 292 2.74 0.33 -6.03
CA ILE A 292 4.03 -0.32 -5.70
C ILE A 292 3.94 -1.85 -5.58
N ASP A 293 2.94 -2.37 -4.89
CA ASP A 293 2.73 -3.80 -4.65
C ASP A 293 2.51 -4.61 -5.93
N ALA A 294 1.82 -4.06 -6.93
CA ALA A 294 1.62 -4.72 -8.22
C ALA A 294 2.71 -4.38 -9.25
N SER A 295 3.18 -3.13 -9.25
CA SER A 295 4.10 -2.61 -10.26
C SER A 295 5.53 -3.11 -10.06
N MET A 296 6.01 -3.24 -8.82
CA MET A 296 7.36 -3.74 -8.56
C MET A 296 7.51 -5.22 -8.96
N PRO A 297 6.60 -6.14 -8.58
CA PRO A 297 6.68 -7.52 -9.06
C PRO A 297 6.52 -7.65 -10.57
N ALA A 298 5.68 -6.83 -11.20
CA ALA A 298 5.54 -6.81 -12.66
C ALA A 298 6.84 -6.40 -13.36
N MET A 299 7.52 -5.37 -12.84
CA MET A 299 8.83 -4.94 -13.32
C MET A 299 9.89 -6.02 -13.10
N ILE A 300 9.95 -6.62 -11.90
CA ILE A 300 10.92 -7.68 -11.56
C ILE A 300 10.73 -8.91 -12.45
N ARG A 301 9.48 -9.33 -12.66
CA ARG A 301 9.13 -10.44 -13.55
C ARG A 301 9.52 -10.16 -15.01
N ASN A 302 9.46 -8.90 -15.43
CA ASN A 302 9.76 -8.47 -16.80
C ASN A 302 11.23 -8.06 -16.95
N SER A 303 12.16 -8.91 -16.51
CA SER A 303 13.62 -8.69 -16.63
C SER A 303 14.14 -7.45 -15.88
N GLY A 304 13.39 -6.93 -14.91
CA GLY A 304 13.71 -5.66 -14.26
C GLY A 304 13.36 -4.43 -15.09
N GLN A 305 12.46 -4.54 -16.08
CA GLN A 305 12.23 -3.49 -17.08
C GLN A 305 10.80 -2.96 -17.09
N MET A 306 10.67 -1.70 -17.48
CA MET A 306 9.39 -1.02 -17.72
C MET A 306 9.31 -0.48 -19.15
N TRP A 307 8.13 -0.05 -19.56
CA TRP A 307 7.85 0.41 -20.92
C TRP A 307 8.26 1.87 -21.12
N ASP A 308 8.95 2.16 -22.22
CA ASP A 308 9.30 3.51 -22.63
C ASP A 308 8.26 4.14 -23.57
N LYS A 309 8.51 5.38 -23.99
CA LYS A 309 7.62 6.12 -24.91
C LYS A 309 7.43 5.48 -26.28
N ALA A 310 8.31 4.57 -26.69
CA ALA A 310 8.21 3.82 -27.94
C ALA A 310 7.54 2.45 -27.77
N GLY A 311 7.05 2.13 -26.56
CA GLY A 311 6.46 0.84 -26.23
C GLY A 311 7.50 -0.29 -26.15
N GLN A 312 8.76 0.03 -25.87
CA GLN A 312 9.84 -0.94 -25.68
C GLN A 312 10.21 -1.07 -24.20
N THR A 313 10.67 -2.25 -23.79
CA THR A 313 11.10 -2.47 -22.39
C THR A 313 12.54 -1.99 -22.20
N ARG A 314 12.78 -1.26 -21.10
CA ARG A 314 14.10 -0.75 -20.72
C ARG A 314 14.33 -0.86 -19.22
N ASP A 315 15.61 -0.95 -18.85
CA ASP A 315 16.03 -0.88 -17.45
C ASP A 315 15.55 0.42 -16.81
N THR A 316 15.19 0.35 -15.53
CA THR A 316 14.54 1.45 -14.81
C THR A 316 15.16 1.68 -13.43
N LYS A 317 15.22 2.95 -13.03
CA LYS A 317 15.37 3.36 -11.65
C LYS A 317 13.99 3.40 -11.01
N ALA A 318 13.69 2.43 -10.17
CA ALA A 318 12.44 2.33 -9.42
C ALA A 318 12.52 3.10 -8.11
N VAL A 319 12.02 4.33 -8.12
CA VAL A 319 12.01 5.21 -6.96
C VAL A 319 10.92 4.82 -5.97
N ILE A 320 11.35 4.49 -4.75
CA ILE A 320 10.52 4.22 -3.58
C ILE A 320 11.11 5.09 -2.45
N PRO A 321 10.55 6.28 -2.17
CA PRO A 321 11.25 7.27 -1.35
C PRO A 321 11.60 6.81 0.07
N ASP A 322 10.67 6.12 0.74
CA ASP A 322 10.84 5.68 2.12
C ASP A 322 11.57 4.33 2.23
N ARG A 323 12.54 4.25 3.14
CA ARG A 323 13.39 3.06 3.30
C ARG A 323 12.72 1.85 3.92
N SER A 324 11.62 2.03 4.65
CA SER A 324 11.00 0.97 5.47
C SER A 324 10.78 -0.33 4.71
N TYR A 325 10.47 -0.24 3.42
CA TYR A 325 10.14 -1.40 2.58
C TYR A 325 10.90 -1.46 1.26
N ALA A 326 11.63 -0.40 0.88
CA ALA A 326 12.33 -0.32 -0.40
C ALA A 326 13.40 -1.42 -0.56
N GLY A 327 14.09 -1.76 0.53
CA GLY A 327 15.17 -2.75 0.55
C GLY A 327 14.74 -4.16 0.15
N VAL A 328 13.48 -4.54 0.38
CA VAL A 328 12.95 -5.86 -0.01
C VAL A 328 12.99 -6.04 -1.53
N TYR A 329 12.57 -5.02 -2.27
CA TYR A 329 12.61 -5.06 -3.73
C TYR A 329 14.04 -4.98 -4.26
N GLN A 330 14.90 -4.16 -3.65
CA GLN A 330 16.32 -4.10 -4.01
C GLN A 330 17.00 -5.46 -3.85
N ALA A 331 16.81 -6.13 -2.71
CA ALA A 331 17.33 -7.47 -2.45
C ALA A 331 16.84 -8.50 -3.50
N THR A 332 15.58 -8.40 -3.91
CA THR A 332 15.02 -9.27 -4.95
C THR A 332 15.66 -9.01 -6.32
N ILE A 333 15.86 -7.74 -6.68
CA ILE A 333 16.54 -7.34 -7.92
C ILE A 333 17.98 -7.86 -7.92
N ASP A 334 18.74 -7.62 -6.84
CA ASP A 334 20.14 -8.04 -6.74
C ASP A 334 20.26 -9.56 -6.81
N PHE A 335 19.35 -10.28 -6.15
CA PHE A 335 19.28 -11.73 -6.25
C PHE A 335 19.05 -12.21 -7.69
N CYS A 336 18.13 -11.59 -8.42
CA CYS A 336 17.85 -11.95 -9.82
C CYS A 336 19.01 -11.59 -10.76
N LYS A 337 19.72 -10.47 -10.54
CA LYS A 337 20.94 -10.15 -11.30
C LYS A 337 22.03 -11.19 -11.08
N ALA A 338 22.19 -11.67 -9.84
CA ALA A 338 23.22 -12.64 -9.49
C ALA A 338 22.88 -14.09 -9.92
N ASN A 339 21.61 -14.48 -9.88
CA ASN A 339 21.19 -15.88 -10.05
C ASN A 339 20.33 -16.13 -11.31
N GLY A 340 19.98 -15.08 -12.05
CA GLY A 340 19.00 -15.14 -13.13
C GLY A 340 17.55 -15.08 -12.62
N ALA A 341 16.61 -15.21 -13.55
CA ALA A 341 15.18 -15.23 -13.22
C ALA A 341 14.82 -16.50 -12.42
N LEU A 342 13.83 -16.39 -11.53
CA LEU A 342 13.27 -17.55 -10.84
C LEU A 342 12.58 -18.50 -11.84
N ASP A 343 12.62 -19.81 -11.58
CA ASP A 343 11.98 -20.83 -12.43
C ASP A 343 10.69 -21.37 -11.77
N PRO A 344 9.49 -21.02 -12.29
CA PRO A 344 8.21 -21.51 -11.77
C PRO A 344 8.08 -23.04 -11.75
N LYS A 345 8.88 -23.78 -12.54
CA LYS A 345 8.87 -25.25 -12.58
C LYS A 345 9.45 -25.87 -11.31
N THR A 346 10.46 -25.24 -10.71
CA THR A 346 11.25 -25.85 -9.63
C THR A 346 11.23 -25.03 -8.35
N MET A 347 10.90 -23.74 -8.42
CA MET A 347 10.94 -22.86 -7.26
C MET A 347 9.95 -23.28 -6.17
N GLY A 348 10.37 -23.10 -4.92
CA GLY A 348 9.52 -23.25 -3.74
C GLY A 348 8.48 -22.14 -3.66
N SER A 349 7.92 -21.95 -2.47
CA SER A 349 6.86 -20.96 -2.21
C SER A 349 7.14 -20.11 -0.98
N VAL A 350 6.73 -18.84 -1.05
CA VAL A 350 6.71 -17.97 0.13
C VAL A 350 5.27 -17.59 0.46
N SER A 351 4.73 -18.25 1.49
CA SER A 351 3.45 -17.88 2.09
C SER A 351 3.62 -16.69 3.05
N ASN A 352 2.51 -16.03 3.41
CA ASN A 352 2.53 -14.91 4.33
C ASN A 352 1.52 -15.07 5.47
N ILE A 353 1.99 -14.73 6.67
CA ILE A 353 1.17 -14.45 7.84
C ILE A 353 1.29 -12.98 8.19
N GLY A 354 0.22 -12.24 7.94
CA GLY A 354 0.21 -10.78 8.00
C GLY A 354 -0.54 -10.24 9.20
N LEU A 355 0.12 -9.41 10.01
CA LEU A 355 -0.52 -8.59 11.03
C LEU A 355 -1.39 -7.53 10.36
N MET A 356 -2.70 -7.54 10.60
CA MET A 356 -3.60 -6.56 9.98
C MET A 356 -4.88 -6.27 10.79
N ALA A 357 -5.19 -7.10 11.79
CA ALA A 357 -6.44 -6.96 12.54
C ALA A 357 -6.56 -5.57 13.17
N GLN A 358 -7.78 -5.02 13.17
CA GLN A 358 -8.10 -3.73 13.81
C GLN A 358 -7.29 -2.55 13.25
N LYS A 359 -7.04 -2.56 11.93
CA LYS A 359 -6.32 -1.50 11.19
C LYS A 359 -4.88 -1.31 11.70
N ALA A 360 -4.18 -2.41 11.93
CA ALA A 360 -2.80 -2.37 12.41
C ALA A 360 -1.89 -1.51 11.50
N GLU A 361 -1.02 -0.75 12.16
CA GLU A 361 0.09 0.01 11.57
C GLU A 361 -0.39 1.10 10.61
N GLU A 362 0.24 1.27 9.43
CA GLU A 362 -0.03 2.39 8.51
C GLU A 362 -1.48 2.41 7.98
N TYR A 363 -2.15 1.26 7.92
CA TYR A 363 -3.54 1.17 7.44
C TYR A 363 -4.52 1.83 8.40
N GLY A 364 -4.11 2.06 9.66
CA GLY A 364 -4.85 2.81 10.65
C GLY A 364 -4.43 4.28 10.76
N SER A 365 -3.46 4.77 9.99
CA SER A 365 -2.81 6.06 10.25
C SER A 365 -3.50 7.26 9.59
N HIS A 366 -4.47 7.05 8.70
CA HIS A 366 -4.96 8.11 7.82
C HIS A 366 -5.55 9.31 8.56
N ASP A 367 -6.23 9.07 9.68
CA ASP A 367 -6.82 10.09 10.55
C ASP A 367 -5.83 10.66 11.58
N LYS A 368 -4.55 10.31 11.44
CA LYS A 368 -3.39 10.66 12.27
C LYS A 368 -2.17 11.02 11.39
N THR A 369 -2.41 11.40 10.13
CA THR A 369 -1.39 11.84 9.19
C THR A 369 -1.66 13.30 8.85
N PHE A 370 -0.66 14.17 9.02
CA PHE A 370 -0.82 15.61 8.90
C PHE A 370 0.37 16.25 8.19
N GLU A 371 0.12 17.29 7.41
CA GLU A 371 1.16 18.24 7.04
C GLU A 371 1.43 19.16 8.23
N PHE A 372 2.70 19.41 8.54
CA PHE A 372 3.09 20.38 9.56
C PHE A 372 2.59 21.78 9.16
N PRO A 373 1.88 22.50 10.04
CA PRO A 373 1.40 23.87 9.75
C PRO A 373 2.53 24.91 9.68
N GLY A 374 3.63 24.66 10.39
CA GLY A 374 4.74 25.59 10.60
C GLY A 374 5.96 24.87 11.17
N GLU A 375 7.01 25.64 11.47
CA GLU A 375 8.15 25.14 12.24
C GLU A 375 7.73 24.90 13.70
N GLY A 376 7.98 23.69 14.21
CA GLY A 376 7.60 23.33 15.57
C GLY A 376 7.59 21.82 15.79
N THR A 377 6.90 21.39 16.84
CA THR A 377 6.84 20.00 17.27
C THR A 377 5.41 19.51 17.27
N ILE A 378 5.13 18.36 16.62
CA ILE A 378 3.90 17.62 16.85
C ILE A 378 4.13 16.65 18.02
N VAL A 379 3.25 16.71 19.00
CA VAL A 379 3.31 15.95 20.25
C VAL A 379 2.08 15.06 20.36
N VAL A 380 2.31 13.77 20.62
CA VAL A 380 1.29 12.83 21.11
C VAL A 380 1.35 12.90 22.63
N GLU A 381 0.35 13.51 23.26
CA GLU A 381 0.31 13.74 24.71
C GLU A 381 -0.95 13.16 25.35
N THR A 382 -0.80 12.70 26.60
CA THR A 382 -1.91 12.24 27.43
C THR A 382 -2.77 13.41 27.92
N ALA A 383 -3.91 13.11 28.54
CA ALA A 383 -4.76 14.12 29.18
C ALA A 383 -4.06 14.93 30.30
N SER A 384 -2.99 14.40 30.92
CA SER A 384 -2.19 15.13 31.92
C SER A 384 -1.15 16.09 31.30
N GLY A 385 -1.00 16.07 29.97
CA GLY A 385 0.02 16.83 29.24
C GLY A 385 1.38 16.13 29.17
N GLU A 386 1.47 14.87 29.61
CA GLU A 386 2.68 14.06 29.44
C GLU A 386 2.86 13.69 27.96
N ALA A 387 4.03 14.02 27.40
CA ALA A 387 4.37 13.67 26.04
C ALA A 387 4.82 12.20 25.95
N LEU A 388 4.14 11.41 25.12
CA LEU A 388 4.54 10.02 24.82
C LEU A 388 5.51 9.97 23.64
N ILE A 389 5.21 10.72 22.58
CA ILE A 389 6.05 10.84 21.38
C ILE A 389 6.07 12.30 20.92
N GLU A 390 7.25 12.80 20.57
CA GLU A 390 7.46 14.15 20.03
C GLU A 390 8.22 14.07 18.71
N GLN A 391 7.74 14.80 17.71
CA GLN A 391 8.40 14.92 16.41
C GLN A 391 8.56 16.37 15.98
N LEU A 392 9.79 16.76 15.67
CA LEU A 392 10.12 18.07 15.13
C LEU A 392 9.91 18.08 13.62
N GLY A 393 9.37 19.17 13.08
CA GLY A 393 9.18 19.35 11.65
C GLY A 393 9.02 20.81 11.25
N LYS A 394 8.90 21.03 9.94
CA LYS A 394 8.69 22.34 9.32
C LYS A 394 7.46 22.34 8.45
N ALA A 395 6.98 23.52 8.08
CA ALA A 395 5.81 23.67 7.21
C ALA A 395 5.89 22.75 5.97
N GLY A 396 4.87 21.94 5.76
CA GLY A 396 4.78 20.99 4.64
C GLY A 396 5.44 19.62 4.88
N ASP A 397 6.28 19.44 5.91
CA ASP A 397 6.73 18.10 6.32
C ASP A 397 5.52 17.23 6.68
N ILE A 398 5.60 15.91 6.47
CA ILE A 398 4.48 15.00 6.68
C ILE A 398 4.70 14.22 7.96
N PHE A 399 3.89 14.47 8.97
CA PHE A 399 3.81 13.66 10.18
C PHE A 399 2.84 12.48 9.97
N ARG A 400 3.19 11.32 10.51
CA ARG A 400 2.29 10.16 10.61
C ARG A 400 2.43 9.50 11.97
N MET A 401 1.30 9.16 12.59
CA MET A 401 1.24 8.25 13.74
C MET A 401 0.46 6.98 13.42
N CYS A 402 1.01 5.82 13.77
CA CYS A 402 0.36 4.51 13.62
C CYS A 402 0.08 3.85 14.98
N GLN A 403 -0.69 2.77 14.95
CA GLN A 403 -1.12 2.02 16.13
C GLN A 403 -1.16 0.52 15.81
N VAL A 404 -0.73 -0.32 16.75
CA VAL A 404 -1.03 -1.75 16.72
C VAL A 404 -1.35 -2.24 18.13
N LYS A 405 -2.50 -2.91 18.26
CA LYS A 405 -3.00 -3.42 19.53
C LYS A 405 -2.36 -4.74 19.89
N ASP A 406 -2.27 -5.00 21.19
CA ASP A 406 -1.59 -6.18 21.72
C ASP A 406 -2.26 -7.50 21.32
N ALA A 407 -3.60 -7.56 21.38
CA ALA A 407 -4.35 -8.76 21.04
C ALA A 407 -4.16 -9.20 19.57
N PRO A 408 -4.21 -8.29 18.57
CA PRO A 408 -3.77 -8.58 17.20
C PRO A 408 -2.35 -9.17 17.09
N ILE A 409 -1.38 -8.67 17.88
CA ILE A 409 0.00 -9.18 17.85
C ILE A 409 0.06 -10.61 18.40
N GLN A 410 -0.61 -10.89 19.51
CA GLN A 410 -0.67 -12.25 20.08
C GLN A 410 -1.29 -13.25 19.09
N ASP A 411 -2.40 -12.88 18.46
CA ASP A 411 -3.05 -13.71 17.44
C ASP A 411 -2.14 -13.93 16.22
N TRP A 412 -1.43 -12.89 15.78
CA TRP A 412 -0.48 -12.97 14.66
C TRP A 412 0.68 -13.93 14.95
N VAL A 413 1.29 -13.86 16.15
CA VAL A 413 2.32 -14.81 16.59
C VAL A 413 1.78 -16.23 16.62
N LYS A 414 0.61 -16.44 17.24
CA LYS A 414 -0.08 -17.74 17.29
C LYS A 414 -0.32 -18.30 15.90
N LEU A 415 -0.78 -17.48 14.95
CA LEU A 415 -1.05 -17.88 13.58
C LEU A 415 0.25 -18.28 12.85
N GLY A 416 1.34 -17.53 13.04
CA GLY A 416 2.67 -17.86 12.53
C GLY A 416 3.17 -19.23 12.99
N VAL A 417 3.12 -19.49 14.31
CA VAL A 417 3.50 -20.79 14.89
C VAL A 417 2.60 -21.91 14.35
N LYS A 418 1.27 -21.70 14.34
CA LYS A 418 0.30 -22.67 13.83
C LYS A 418 0.61 -23.07 12.39
N ARG A 419 0.92 -22.10 11.52
CA ARG A 419 1.26 -22.40 10.12
C ARG A 419 2.60 -23.12 9.99
N SER A 420 3.62 -22.73 10.73
CA SER A 420 4.90 -23.43 10.75
C SER A 420 4.72 -24.90 11.16
N ARG A 421 3.94 -25.16 12.23
CA ARG A 421 3.62 -26.52 12.68
C ARG A 421 2.87 -27.34 11.64
N VAL A 422 1.84 -26.77 11.00
CA VAL A 422 1.02 -27.48 10.00
C VAL A 422 1.82 -27.83 8.74
N THR A 423 2.78 -26.99 8.37
CA THR A 423 3.52 -27.14 7.10
C THR A 423 4.88 -27.80 7.26
N GLY A 424 5.50 -27.70 8.44
CA GLY A 424 6.91 -28.01 8.67
C GLY A 424 7.88 -26.97 8.09
N ASN A 425 7.38 -25.86 7.54
CA ASN A 425 8.21 -24.83 6.92
C ASN A 425 8.75 -23.84 7.97
N PRO A 426 9.96 -23.30 7.79
CA PRO A 426 10.47 -22.21 8.61
C PRO A 426 9.56 -20.98 8.57
N ALA A 427 9.30 -20.39 9.73
CA ALA A 427 8.62 -19.11 9.85
C ALA A 427 9.62 -18.01 10.20
N VAL A 428 9.73 -17.02 9.34
CA VAL A 428 10.64 -15.89 9.52
C VAL A 428 9.81 -14.66 9.82
N PHE A 429 10.02 -14.04 10.98
CA PHE A 429 9.47 -12.72 11.32
C PHE A 429 10.34 -11.63 10.68
N TRP A 430 9.75 -10.80 9.82
CA TRP A 430 10.47 -9.77 9.07
C TRP A 430 10.37 -8.47 9.84
N LEU A 431 11.32 -8.26 10.76
CA LEU A 431 11.32 -7.15 11.71
C LEU A 431 12.72 -6.56 11.78
N ASP A 432 12.83 -5.27 11.48
CA ASP A 432 14.10 -4.53 11.53
C ASP A 432 14.34 -3.97 12.93
N GLU A 433 15.34 -4.47 13.65
CA GLU A 433 15.67 -3.95 14.99
C GLU A 433 16.09 -2.47 15.01
N ASN A 434 16.42 -1.89 13.85
CA ASN A 434 16.74 -0.47 13.71
C ASN A 434 15.51 0.42 13.52
N ARG A 435 14.33 -0.16 13.26
CA ARG A 435 13.06 0.57 13.30
C ARG A 435 12.52 0.55 14.72
N ALA A 436 12.17 1.72 15.25
CA ALA A 436 11.66 1.83 16.62
C ALA A 436 10.38 1.00 16.80
N HIS A 437 9.50 0.98 15.80
CA HIS A 437 8.28 0.18 15.81
C HIS A 437 8.57 -1.32 15.84
N ASP A 438 9.36 -1.80 14.90
CA ASP A 438 9.70 -3.22 14.80
C ASP A 438 10.47 -3.70 16.03
N ALA A 439 11.29 -2.85 16.66
CA ALA A 439 11.94 -3.17 17.93
C ALA A 439 10.93 -3.45 19.06
N GLU A 440 9.82 -2.72 19.13
CA GLU A 440 8.73 -3.03 20.07
C GLU A 440 8.00 -4.33 19.69
N LEU A 441 7.75 -4.57 18.39
CA LEU A 441 7.19 -5.85 17.92
C LEU A 441 8.10 -7.03 18.25
N ILE A 442 9.42 -6.91 18.10
CA ILE A 442 10.39 -7.96 18.44
C ILE A 442 10.29 -8.31 19.93
N LYS A 443 10.12 -7.32 20.83
CA LYS A 443 9.90 -7.57 22.26
C LYS A 443 8.63 -8.41 22.48
N LYS A 444 7.52 -8.05 21.81
CA LYS A 444 6.26 -8.79 21.90
C LYS A 444 6.37 -10.21 21.35
N VAL A 445 6.98 -10.39 20.18
CA VAL A 445 7.22 -11.71 19.57
C VAL A 445 8.04 -12.59 20.51
N LYS A 446 9.15 -12.08 21.05
CA LYS A 446 9.98 -12.82 22.02
C LYS A 446 9.23 -13.17 23.31
N ALA A 447 8.30 -12.32 23.75
CA ALA A 447 7.47 -12.58 24.92
C ALA A 447 6.37 -13.61 24.66
N TYR A 448 5.83 -13.67 23.44
CA TYR A 448 4.67 -14.53 23.10
C TYR A 448 5.05 -15.88 22.51
N LEU A 449 6.19 -16.01 21.83
CA LEU A 449 6.66 -17.30 21.31
C LEU A 449 6.74 -18.41 22.39
N PRO A 450 7.21 -18.15 23.64
CA PRO A 450 7.22 -19.15 24.71
C PRO A 450 5.84 -19.65 25.15
N ASN A 451 4.76 -18.97 24.78
CA ASN A 451 3.39 -19.39 25.10
C ASN A 451 2.85 -20.45 24.12
N HIS A 452 3.67 -20.87 23.17
CA HIS A 452 3.32 -21.85 22.15
C HIS A 452 4.34 -23.00 22.12
N ASP A 453 3.90 -24.18 21.68
CA ASP A 453 4.79 -25.30 21.42
C ASP A 453 5.59 -25.05 20.13
N THR A 454 6.84 -24.63 20.31
CA THR A 454 7.81 -24.37 19.23
C THR A 454 8.82 -25.51 19.04
N ASP A 455 8.68 -26.62 19.76
CA ASP A 455 9.64 -27.73 19.69
C ASP A 455 9.70 -28.31 18.27
N GLY A 456 10.91 -28.36 17.70
CA GLY A 456 11.13 -28.84 16.33
C GLY A 456 10.68 -27.89 15.22
N LEU A 457 10.26 -26.66 15.54
CA LEU A 457 10.01 -25.61 14.54
C LEU A 457 11.27 -24.78 14.30
N THR A 458 11.43 -24.30 13.07
CA THR A 458 12.41 -23.25 12.74
C THR A 458 11.68 -21.91 12.72
N ILE A 459 11.94 -21.07 13.72
CA ILE A 459 11.37 -19.73 13.83
C ILE A 459 12.51 -18.73 13.97
N GLU A 460 12.60 -17.79 13.03
CA GLU A 460 13.67 -16.79 12.97
C GLU A 460 13.06 -15.38 13.05
N ILE A 461 13.86 -14.41 13.51
CA ILE A 461 13.56 -12.98 13.41
C ILE A 461 14.70 -12.34 12.63
N LEU A 462 14.41 -11.84 11.44
CA LEU A 462 15.40 -11.25 10.52
C LEU A 462 14.89 -9.90 10.04
N ALA A 463 15.80 -8.94 9.81
CA ALA A 463 15.43 -7.70 9.16
C ALA A 463 14.95 -7.97 7.71
N PRO A 464 14.08 -7.11 7.14
CA PRO A 464 13.39 -7.41 5.89
C PRO A 464 14.30 -7.76 4.70
N VAL A 465 15.49 -7.18 4.60
CA VAL A 465 16.47 -7.44 3.53
C VAL A 465 17.07 -8.84 3.67
N GLU A 466 17.49 -9.21 4.88
CA GLU A 466 18.03 -10.52 5.22
C GLU A 466 16.96 -11.61 5.07
N ALA A 467 15.73 -11.33 5.52
CA ALA A 467 14.59 -12.23 5.41
C ALA A 467 14.21 -12.49 3.94
N THR A 468 14.29 -11.46 3.09
CA THR A 468 14.10 -11.58 1.64
C THR A 468 15.16 -12.48 1.03
N THR A 469 16.44 -12.23 1.33
CA THR A 469 17.57 -13.00 0.81
C THR A 469 17.49 -14.46 1.25
N TYR A 470 17.24 -14.72 2.54
CA TYR A 470 17.03 -16.06 3.09
C TYR A 470 15.89 -16.80 2.35
N SER A 471 14.78 -16.10 2.12
CA SER A 471 13.62 -16.69 1.43
C SER A 471 13.93 -17.01 -0.03
N LEU A 472 14.64 -16.13 -0.76
CA LEU A 472 15.04 -16.35 -2.15
C LEU A 472 16.09 -17.47 -2.29
N GLU A 473 17.06 -17.56 -1.39
CA GLU A 473 18.04 -18.65 -1.37
C GLU A 473 17.40 -20.02 -1.17
N ARG A 474 16.29 -20.08 -0.42
CA ARG A 474 15.48 -21.28 -0.25
C ARG A 474 14.57 -21.53 -1.45
N ILE A 475 13.95 -20.48 -1.99
CA ILE A 475 12.99 -20.61 -3.09
C ILE A 475 13.63 -21.25 -4.31
N VAL A 476 14.87 -20.88 -4.66
CA VAL A 476 15.58 -21.48 -5.82
C VAL A 476 16.00 -22.93 -5.60
N LYS A 477 16.02 -23.40 -4.35
CA LYS A 477 16.27 -24.81 -3.97
C LYS A 477 14.98 -25.64 -3.91
N GLY A 478 13.85 -25.07 -4.33
CA GLY A 478 12.54 -25.73 -4.23
C GLY A 478 12.01 -25.81 -2.80
N GLN A 479 12.53 -24.99 -1.88
CA GLN A 479 12.16 -24.99 -0.47
C GLN A 479 11.21 -23.84 -0.15
N ASP A 480 10.26 -24.10 0.74
CA ASP A 480 9.24 -23.13 1.12
C ASP A 480 9.64 -22.36 2.39
N THR A 481 9.16 -21.12 2.51
CA THR A 481 9.35 -20.26 3.70
C THR A 481 8.04 -19.56 4.04
N ILE A 482 7.73 -19.39 5.33
CA ILE A 482 6.62 -18.57 5.77
C ILE A 482 7.19 -17.20 6.15
N SER A 483 6.77 -16.15 5.44
CA SER A 483 7.00 -14.77 5.85
C SER A 483 5.96 -14.38 6.91
N VAL A 484 6.39 -13.90 8.07
CA VAL A 484 5.53 -13.44 9.16
C VAL A 484 5.80 -11.95 9.31
N THR A 485 4.87 -11.10 8.88
CA THR A 485 5.15 -9.67 8.63
C THR A 485 4.09 -8.73 9.16
N GLY A 486 4.45 -7.46 9.29
CA GLY A 486 3.50 -6.35 9.39
C GLY A 486 2.57 -6.22 8.17
N ASN A 487 1.66 -5.26 8.23
CA ASN A 487 0.53 -5.07 7.32
C ASN A 487 0.96 -4.61 5.92
N VAL A 488 1.93 -3.69 5.83
CA VAL A 488 2.44 -3.23 4.53
C VAL A 488 3.20 -4.34 3.82
N LEU A 489 4.12 -5.01 4.51
CA LEU A 489 4.85 -6.15 3.94
C LEU A 489 3.93 -7.33 3.60
N ARG A 490 2.86 -7.56 4.36
CA ARG A 490 1.81 -8.54 3.98
C ARG A 490 1.32 -8.25 2.57
N ASP A 491 0.97 -7.00 2.28
CA ASP A 491 0.51 -6.66 0.92
C ASP A 491 1.62 -6.85 -0.12
N TYR A 492 2.81 -6.32 0.14
CA TYR A 492 3.89 -6.33 -0.85
C TYR A 492 4.34 -7.75 -1.19
N LEU A 493 4.49 -8.62 -0.18
CA LEU A 493 4.96 -9.99 -0.37
C LEU A 493 3.88 -10.90 -0.96
N THR A 494 2.60 -10.63 -0.69
CA THR A 494 1.48 -11.40 -1.25
C THR A 494 1.10 -11.00 -2.68
N ASP A 495 1.71 -9.95 -3.22
CA ASP A 495 1.81 -9.72 -4.66
C ASP A 495 3.14 -10.21 -5.23
N LEU A 496 4.27 -9.90 -4.59
CA LEU A 496 5.61 -10.21 -5.08
C LEU A 496 5.80 -11.70 -5.37
N PHE A 497 5.71 -12.55 -4.36
CA PHE A 497 5.99 -13.98 -4.56
C PHE A 497 4.94 -14.65 -5.45
N PRO A 498 3.62 -14.42 -5.30
CA PRO A 498 2.64 -15.02 -6.19
C PRO A 498 2.77 -14.63 -7.66
N ILE A 499 3.14 -13.37 -7.96
CA ILE A 499 3.39 -12.95 -9.35
C ILE A 499 4.59 -13.69 -9.93
N LEU A 500 5.64 -13.93 -9.15
CA LEU A 500 6.83 -14.68 -9.58
C LEU A 500 6.60 -16.20 -9.62
N GLU A 501 5.74 -16.73 -8.75
CA GLU A 501 5.50 -18.17 -8.60
C GLU A 501 4.42 -18.71 -9.53
N VAL A 502 3.30 -18.01 -9.65
CA VAL A 502 2.10 -18.48 -10.36
C VAL A 502 1.60 -17.45 -11.39
N GLY A 503 2.36 -16.39 -11.63
CA GLY A 503 2.13 -15.42 -12.69
C GLY A 503 1.07 -14.36 -12.37
N THR A 504 0.41 -14.46 -11.22
CA THR A 504 -0.64 -13.53 -10.76
C THR A 504 -0.95 -13.74 -9.28
N SER A 505 -1.27 -12.67 -8.56
CA SER A 505 -1.73 -12.71 -7.16
C SER A 505 -3.23 -13.02 -7.02
N ALA A 506 -3.98 -13.13 -8.12
CA ALA A 506 -5.40 -13.46 -8.10
C ALA A 506 -5.69 -14.94 -7.76
N LYS A 507 -4.70 -15.84 -7.87
CA LYS A 507 -4.85 -17.29 -7.70
C LYS A 507 -4.40 -17.77 -6.30
N MET A 508 -4.74 -16.99 -5.29
CA MET A 508 -4.26 -17.16 -3.92
C MET A 508 -5.41 -17.48 -2.98
N LEU A 509 -5.16 -18.30 -1.97
CA LEU A 509 -6.01 -18.33 -0.78
C LEU A 509 -5.67 -17.12 0.08
N SER A 510 -6.70 -16.38 0.49
CA SER A 510 -6.60 -15.28 1.44
C SER A 510 -7.62 -15.50 2.55
N ILE A 511 -7.16 -16.18 3.60
CA ILE A 511 -7.97 -16.58 4.74
C ILE A 511 -7.74 -15.58 5.86
N VAL A 512 -8.81 -15.14 6.50
CA VAL A 512 -8.78 -14.25 7.66
C VAL A 512 -9.52 -14.95 8.79
N PRO A 513 -8.81 -15.69 9.66
CA PRO A 513 -9.39 -16.19 10.90
C PRO A 513 -9.77 -14.98 11.75
N LEU A 514 -11.07 -14.73 11.91
CA LEU A 514 -11.55 -13.62 12.73
C LEU A 514 -11.22 -13.91 14.19
N MET A 515 -10.80 -12.89 14.94
CA MET A 515 -10.28 -13.07 16.30
C MET A 515 -11.31 -13.65 17.29
N ASN A 516 -12.58 -13.56 16.95
CA ASN A 516 -13.72 -14.09 17.71
C ASN A 516 -14.05 -15.56 17.40
N GLY A 517 -13.38 -16.19 16.43
CA GLY A 517 -13.61 -17.57 16.01
C GLY A 517 -14.22 -17.75 14.62
N GLY A 518 -14.82 -16.72 14.03
CA GLY A 518 -15.39 -16.77 12.68
C GLY A 518 -14.35 -16.78 11.55
N GLY A 519 -14.84 -16.78 10.31
CA GLY A 519 -14.02 -16.84 9.11
C GLY A 519 -14.41 -15.80 8.05
N LEU A 520 -13.41 -15.10 7.53
CA LEU A 520 -13.52 -14.26 6.34
C LEU A 520 -12.57 -14.82 5.24
N PHE A 521 -13.09 -15.00 4.04
CA PHE A 521 -12.40 -15.64 2.92
C PHE A 521 -12.38 -14.67 1.73
N GLU A 522 -11.25 -14.00 1.51
CA GLU A 522 -11.09 -13.12 0.36
C GLU A 522 -10.78 -13.97 -0.88
N THR A 523 -11.49 -13.71 -1.98
CA THR A 523 -11.39 -14.48 -3.24
C THR A 523 -10.15 -14.18 -4.07
N GLY A 524 -9.15 -13.50 -3.49
CA GLY A 524 -7.90 -13.12 -4.14
C GLY A 524 -7.27 -11.88 -3.50
N ALA A 525 -6.07 -11.53 -3.91
CA ALA A 525 -5.34 -10.35 -3.40
C ALA A 525 -5.49 -9.09 -4.26
N GLY A 526 -6.01 -9.20 -5.49
CA GLY A 526 -6.09 -8.10 -6.46
C GLY A 526 -7.35 -7.21 -6.38
N GLY A 527 -7.45 -6.26 -7.32
CA GLY A 527 -8.59 -5.33 -7.46
C GLY A 527 -9.73 -5.83 -8.38
N SER A 528 -10.72 -4.97 -8.66
CA SER A 528 -11.92 -5.28 -9.47
C SER A 528 -11.73 -5.26 -10.99
N ALA A 529 -10.49 -5.15 -11.48
CA ALA A 529 -10.09 -5.30 -12.89
C ALA A 529 -10.94 -4.48 -13.92
N PRO A 530 -10.93 -3.13 -13.90
CA PRO A 530 -11.77 -2.30 -14.77
C PRO A 530 -11.55 -2.54 -16.28
N LYS A 531 -10.35 -2.95 -16.70
CA LYS A 531 -10.05 -3.31 -18.10
C LYS A 531 -10.79 -4.58 -18.57
N HIS A 532 -11.31 -5.41 -17.66
CA HIS A 532 -12.13 -6.57 -18.00
C HIS A 532 -13.55 -6.13 -18.37
N VAL A 533 -14.10 -5.14 -17.65
CA VAL A 533 -15.41 -4.54 -17.95
C VAL A 533 -15.39 -3.85 -19.32
N GLN A 534 -14.33 -3.10 -19.64
CA GLN A 534 -14.18 -2.47 -20.96
C GLN A 534 -14.19 -3.49 -22.11
N GLN A 535 -13.52 -4.64 -21.92
CA GLN A 535 -13.54 -5.71 -22.92
C GLN A 535 -14.92 -6.37 -23.03
N LEU A 536 -15.60 -6.59 -21.90
CA LEU A 536 -16.96 -7.11 -21.89
C LEU A 536 -17.92 -6.17 -22.63
N GLN A 537 -17.87 -4.87 -22.35
CA GLN A 537 -18.71 -3.87 -23.02
C GLN A 537 -18.39 -3.73 -24.52
N GLY A 538 -17.11 -3.77 -24.89
CA GLY A 538 -16.69 -3.58 -26.28
C GLY A 538 -16.78 -4.83 -27.16
N GLN A 539 -16.62 -6.03 -26.59
CA GLN A 539 -16.44 -7.28 -27.36
C GLN A 539 -17.24 -8.47 -26.80
N ASN A 540 -18.04 -8.29 -25.74
CA ASN A 540 -18.75 -9.36 -25.05
C ASN A 540 -17.84 -10.53 -24.60
N TYR A 541 -16.64 -10.21 -24.13
CA TYR A 541 -15.68 -11.18 -23.59
C TYR A 541 -15.20 -10.77 -22.21
N LEU A 542 -15.48 -11.59 -21.20
CA LEU A 542 -15.05 -11.38 -19.82
C LEU A 542 -13.90 -12.34 -19.49
N ARG A 543 -12.69 -11.78 -19.37
CA ARG A 543 -11.47 -12.54 -19.00
C ARG A 543 -11.21 -12.64 -17.50
N TRP A 544 -12.24 -12.46 -16.68
CA TRP A 544 -12.15 -12.64 -15.24
C TRP A 544 -11.94 -14.12 -14.90
N ASP A 545 -10.97 -14.41 -14.03
CA ASP A 545 -10.67 -15.78 -13.58
C ASP A 545 -11.23 -15.97 -12.17
N SER A 546 -12.39 -16.63 -12.08
CA SER A 546 -13.10 -16.90 -10.82
C SER A 546 -12.47 -18.00 -9.96
N LEU A 547 -11.27 -18.50 -10.28
CA LEU A 547 -10.62 -19.56 -9.48
C LEU A 547 -10.52 -19.20 -8.00
N GLY A 548 -10.23 -17.94 -7.67
CA GLY A 548 -10.16 -17.49 -6.28
C GLY A 548 -11.50 -17.53 -5.54
N GLU A 549 -12.63 -17.38 -6.25
CA GLU A 549 -13.97 -17.55 -5.68
C GLU A 549 -14.23 -19.02 -5.34
N PHE A 550 -13.84 -19.96 -6.21
CA PHE A 550 -13.96 -21.40 -5.95
C PHE A 550 -13.10 -21.84 -4.77
N LEU A 551 -11.89 -21.29 -4.66
CA LEU A 551 -10.98 -21.57 -3.55
C LEU A 551 -11.52 -21.03 -2.22
N ALA A 552 -12.04 -19.80 -2.20
CA ALA A 552 -12.64 -19.22 -1.01
C ALA A 552 -13.90 -19.97 -0.58
N LEU A 553 -14.74 -20.40 -1.54
CA LEU A 553 -15.92 -21.21 -1.26
C LEU A 553 -15.56 -22.56 -0.62
N ALA A 554 -14.56 -23.26 -1.14
CA ALA A 554 -14.12 -24.54 -0.57
C ALA A 554 -13.67 -24.38 0.89
N VAL A 555 -12.85 -23.37 1.20
CA VAL A 555 -12.39 -23.13 2.57
C VAL A 555 -13.51 -22.61 3.48
N SER A 556 -14.47 -21.85 2.93
CA SER A 556 -15.67 -21.42 3.65
C SER A 556 -16.54 -22.60 4.09
N LEU A 557 -16.70 -23.61 3.23
CA LEU A 557 -17.41 -24.86 3.55
C LEU A 557 -16.64 -25.70 4.57
N ASP A 558 -15.32 -25.89 4.38
CA ASP A 558 -14.46 -26.59 5.36
C ASP A 558 -14.59 -25.95 6.75
N HIS A 559 -14.54 -24.62 6.82
CA HIS A 559 -14.69 -23.88 8.07
C HIS A 559 -16.07 -24.08 8.70
N TYR A 560 -17.14 -24.07 7.91
CA TYR A 560 -18.49 -24.30 8.39
C TYR A 560 -18.66 -25.73 8.92
N ALA A 561 -18.13 -26.73 8.21
CA ALA A 561 -18.12 -28.12 8.64
C ALA A 561 -17.37 -28.29 9.97
N ASP A 562 -16.16 -27.73 10.08
CA ASP A 562 -15.34 -27.76 11.30
C ASP A 562 -16.04 -27.09 12.50
N GLN A 563 -16.70 -25.95 12.29
CA GLN A 563 -17.37 -25.20 13.36
C GLN A 563 -18.67 -25.85 13.83
N THR A 564 -19.44 -26.45 12.91
CA THR A 564 -20.82 -26.92 13.20
C THR A 564 -20.94 -28.43 13.30
N GLY A 565 -19.92 -29.18 12.89
CA GLY A 565 -19.98 -30.63 12.74
C GLY A 565 -20.89 -31.08 11.60
N ASN A 566 -21.14 -30.22 10.61
CA ASN A 566 -21.99 -30.54 9.46
C ASN A 566 -21.20 -31.38 8.44
N GLU A 567 -21.49 -32.68 8.35
CA GLU A 567 -20.82 -33.61 7.44
C GLU A 567 -21.19 -33.45 5.95
N GLU A 568 -22.30 -32.77 5.62
CA GLU A 568 -22.72 -32.54 4.23
C GLU A 568 -21.99 -31.37 3.57
N ALA A 569 -21.54 -30.40 4.38
CA ALA A 569 -20.75 -29.25 3.95
C ALA A 569 -19.31 -29.67 3.64
#